data_AF-A0A6M1ZFG8-F1
#
_entry.id   AF-A0A6M1ZFG8-F1
#
_cell.length_a   1.000
_cell.length_b   1.000
_cell.length_c   1.000
_cell.angle_alpha   90.00
_cell.angle_beta   90.00
_cell.angle_gamma   90.00
#
_symmetry.space_group_name_H-M   'P 1'
#
loop_
_entity.id
_entity.type
_entity.pdbx_description
1 polymer ?
#
loop_
_entity_poly.entity_id
_entity_poly.type
_entity_poly.pdbx_seq_one_letter_code
_entity_poly.pdbx_strand_id
1 'polypeptide(L)'
;MPNITAAKNYLRSFFQEPKQPLDLKDITCPITRGILIEPVKTNCGHHFEQLALATQLQALTFDNRELCSICRTRITSADLDHELIVKIQDQFVKLSIENKKIFDDQKTELSEDEGYRDVRSLPEIPRRSDYSTMPEEFRDLARFLESDFPRSPPRASSENSQRSDFFLRNAPRRLRSSISTASSLLSASRRSISGILSSWIIRSIKNNASNQFTNLYNLIITSNESLSQKVEQCIENDNLAQAEIYTSRISKSIFRDQCYSKIGFLYKNKANADLVNSDSYLTSSTRIARLISHRDMKAYLFKELAQSYIDADKLLQAKSIIRDDVKNSDKDELYKSICSNILLKEYSLSNVQEVLSIFPLMFNNNFVNHICRNLLNKCIANNDYDNAENAIEKLRFPYEIQAEYHKLSQLLINNNYSDLKRALNITDKIESYSIKNTNFEKISSKFADIRYFKDAYKTISKHTNPSTRKRLYFILTIKTPFIVLYSLASFPFRQIINRLKKQH
;
A
#
# COMPACT_ATOMS: atom_id res chain seq x y z
N MET A 1 -43.19 35.02 7.22
CA MET A 1 -42.83 34.97 8.66
C MET A 1 -41.92 33.77 8.90
N PRO A 2 -40.77 33.93 9.57
CA PRO A 2 -39.84 32.83 9.80
C PRO A 2 -40.44 31.77 10.75
N ASN A 3 -40.19 30.50 10.43
CA ASN A 3 -40.78 29.33 11.07
C ASN A 3 -40.30 29.18 12.52
N ILE A 4 -41.10 29.65 13.48
CA ILE A 4 -40.83 29.62 14.94
C ILE A 4 -40.53 28.19 15.42
N THR A 5 -41.04 27.18 14.74
CA THR A 5 -40.81 25.76 15.05
C THR A 5 -39.37 25.34 14.80
N ALA A 6 -38.71 25.88 13.75
CA ALA A 6 -37.30 25.61 13.48
C ALA A 6 -36.38 26.27 14.52
N ALA A 7 -36.72 27.49 14.96
CA ALA A 7 -35.99 28.18 16.02
C ALA A 7 -36.13 27.49 17.38
N LYS A 8 -37.33 26.95 17.71
CA LYS A 8 -37.54 26.15 18.93
C LYS A 8 -36.74 24.84 18.93
N ASN A 9 -36.64 24.15 17.79
CA ASN A 9 -35.85 22.94 17.69
C ASN A 9 -34.34 23.22 17.78
N TYR A 10 -33.88 24.34 17.21
CA TYR A 10 -32.49 24.82 17.32
C TYR A 10 -32.11 25.21 18.76
N LEU A 11 -33.01 25.88 19.48
CA LEU A 11 -32.79 26.23 20.89
C LEU A 11 -32.83 24.99 21.81
N ARG A 12 -33.68 24.00 21.52
CA ARG A 12 -33.67 22.72 22.25
C ARG A 12 -32.38 21.92 22.08
N SER A 13 -31.71 21.99 20.92
CA SER A 13 -30.37 21.38 20.78
C SER A 13 -29.28 22.10 21.57
N PHE A 14 -29.49 23.37 21.92
CA PHE A 14 -28.56 24.16 22.72
C PHE A 14 -28.69 23.91 24.23
N PHE A 15 -29.87 23.53 24.70
CA PHE A 15 -30.17 23.21 26.10
C PHE A 15 -30.34 21.70 26.30
N GLN A 16 -29.36 20.90 25.86
CA GLN A 16 -29.26 19.52 26.34
C GLN A 16 -29.06 19.56 27.85
N GLU A 17 -29.88 18.80 28.59
CA GLU A 17 -29.69 18.55 30.01
C GLU A 17 -28.22 18.21 30.30
N PRO A 18 -27.64 18.62 31.45
CA PRO A 18 -26.25 18.36 31.77
C PRO A 18 -26.00 16.86 31.65
N LYS A 19 -25.27 16.47 30.58
CA LYS A 19 -24.80 15.10 30.40
C LYS A 19 -24.06 14.74 31.69
N GLN A 20 -24.39 13.59 32.28
CA GLN A 20 -23.73 13.11 33.49
C GLN A 20 -22.20 13.26 33.31
N PRO A 21 -21.51 13.86 34.29
CA PRO A 21 -20.08 14.08 34.19
C PRO A 21 -19.40 12.74 34.02
N LEU A 22 -18.47 12.71 33.08
CA LEU A 22 -17.72 11.51 32.75
C LEU A 22 -16.86 11.07 33.94
N ASP A 23 -17.03 9.81 34.38
CA ASP A 23 -16.17 9.23 35.42
C ASP A 23 -14.76 9.00 34.83
N LEU A 24 -13.73 9.42 35.56
CA LEU A 24 -12.33 9.17 35.21
C LEU A 24 -12.06 7.69 34.97
N LYS A 25 -12.76 6.78 35.67
CA LYS A 25 -12.64 5.34 35.47
C LYS A 25 -13.06 4.88 34.08
N ASP A 26 -14.01 5.57 33.46
CA ASP A 26 -14.55 5.22 32.14
C ASP A 26 -13.67 5.72 30.99
N ILE A 27 -12.73 6.62 31.27
CA ILE A 27 -11.79 7.19 30.28
C ILE A 27 -10.34 6.82 30.51
N THR A 28 -10.07 6.01 31.54
CA THR A 28 -8.71 5.54 31.82
C THR A 28 -8.49 4.20 31.14
N CYS A 29 -7.45 4.12 30.32
CA CYS A 29 -7.06 2.88 29.67
C CYS A 29 -6.58 1.86 30.73
N PRO A 30 -7.11 0.63 30.74
CA PRO A 30 -6.70 -0.39 31.72
C PRO A 30 -5.24 -0.84 31.59
N ILE A 31 -4.64 -0.69 30.41
CA ILE A 31 -3.28 -1.13 30.10
C ILE A 31 -2.28 -0.02 30.44
N THR A 32 -2.46 1.18 29.87
CA THR A 32 -1.51 2.29 30.05
C THR A 32 -1.77 3.08 31.33
N ARG A 33 -2.96 2.96 31.93
CA ARG A 33 -3.44 3.77 33.05
C ARG A 33 -3.49 5.28 32.76
N GLY A 34 -3.35 5.68 31.49
CA GLY A 34 -3.53 7.05 30.99
C GLY A 34 -4.94 7.28 30.45
N ILE A 35 -5.21 8.51 30.01
CA ILE A 35 -6.49 8.87 29.38
C ILE A 35 -6.55 8.26 27.97
N LEU A 36 -7.73 7.78 27.57
CA LEU A 36 -7.93 7.26 26.21
C LEU A 36 -7.85 8.40 25.18
N ILE A 37 -6.86 8.35 24.29
CA ILE A 37 -6.69 9.29 23.17
C ILE A 37 -7.44 8.75 21.95
N GLU A 38 -7.16 7.49 21.58
CA GLU A 38 -7.82 6.75 20.50
C GLU A 38 -8.46 5.47 21.08
N PRO A 39 -9.58 5.60 21.82
CA PRO A 39 -10.26 4.47 22.43
C PRO A 39 -10.76 3.48 21.38
N VAL A 40 -10.39 2.23 21.57
CA VAL A 40 -10.87 1.09 20.80
C VAL A 40 -11.77 0.24 21.68
N LYS A 41 -12.99 0.01 21.23
CA LYS A 41 -13.98 -0.85 21.88
C LYS A 41 -13.85 -2.27 21.37
N THR A 42 -13.68 -3.20 22.31
CA THR A 42 -13.62 -4.64 22.00
C THR A 42 -15.01 -5.28 21.96
N ASN A 43 -15.12 -6.50 21.42
CA ASN A 43 -16.37 -7.28 21.41
C ASN A 43 -16.97 -7.54 22.80
N CYS A 44 -16.18 -7.49 23.87
CA CYS A 44 -16.67 -7.61 25.25
C CYS A 44 -17.09 -6.27 25.87
N GLY A 45 -17.03 -5.18 25.12
CA GLY A 45 -17.50 -3.86 25.52
C GLY A 45 -16.50 -3.00 26.30
N HIS A 46 -15.31 -3.52 26.60
CA HIS A 46 -14.25 -2.75 27.27
C HIS A 46 -13.44 -1.91 26.28
N HIS A 47 -13.01 -0.74 26.75
CA HIS A 47 -12.21 0.22 26.00
C HIS A 47 -10.73 0.14 26.35
N PHE A 48 -9.90 0.25 25.33
CA PHE A 48 -8.44 0.29 25.44
C PHE A 48 -7.88 1.39 24.56
N GLU A 49 -6.69 1.87 24.89
CA GLU A 49 -5.93 2.72 23.97
C GLU A 49 -5.51 1.89 22.75
N GLN A 50 -5.68 2.43 21.54
CA GLN A 50 -5.41 1.70 20.29
C GLN A 50 -4.02 1.08 20.26
N LEU A 51 -3.00 1.88 20.55
CA LEU A 51 -1.61 1.43 20.55
C LEU A 51 -1.38 0.33 21.58
N ALA A 52 -1.89 0.53 22.79
CA ALA A 52 -1.71 -0.42 23.89
C ALA A 52 -2.34 -1.78 23.58
N LEU A 53 -3.54 -1.78 22.99
CA LEU A 53 -4.21 -3.00 22.57
C LEU A 53 -3.47 -3.70 21.43
N ALA A 54 -2.98 -2.95 20.43
CA ALA A 54 -2.20 -3.50 19.34
C ALA A 54 -0.90 -4.15 19.84
N THR A 55 -0.16 -3.49 20.72
CA THR A 55 1.05 -4.04 21.35
C THR A 55 0.75 -5.31 22.14
N GLN A 56 -0.36 -5.34 22.90
CA GLN A 56 -0.80 -6.55 23.60
C GLN A 56 -1.06 -7.71 22.63
N LEU A 57 -1.74 -7.45 21.50
CA LEU A 57 -2.07 -8.46 20.49
C LEU A 57 -0.84 -8.96 19.72
N GLN A 58 0.18 -8.12 19.56
CA GLN A 58 1.43 -8.43 18.84
C GLN A 58 2.49 -9.13 19.71
N ALA A 59 2.42 -9.03 21.03
CA ALA A 59 3.41 -9.63 21.93
C ALA A 59 3.54 -11.15 21.71
N LEU A 60 4.75 -11.61 21.35
CA LEU A 60 5.05 -12.98 20.91
C LEU A 60 5.02 -14.04 22.04
N THR A 61 4.96 -13.63 23.30
CA THR A 61 5.37 -14.47 24.45
C THR A 61 4.28 -14.77 25.49
N PHE A 62 3.00 -14.44 25.25
CA PHE A 62 1.94 -14.70 26.24
C PHE A 62 0.76 -15.50 25.68
N ASP A 63 0.45 -16.61 26.34
CA ASP A 63 -0.72 -17.49 26.10
C ASP A 63 -2.09 -16.78 26.23
N ASN A 64 -2.11 -15.50 26.65
CA ASN A 64 -3.30 -14.69 26.90
C ASN A 64 -3.43 -13.47 25.99
N ARG A 65 -2.65 -13.35 24.90
CA ARG A 65 -2.64 -12.15 24.05
C ARG A 65 -4.01 -11.78 23.47
N GLU A 66 -4.81 -12.78 23.13
CA GLU A 66 -6.14 -12.60 22.56
C GLU A 66 -7.23 -12.44 23.63
N LEU A 67 -6.90 -12.35 24.93
CA LEU A 67 -7.88 -12.21 25.98
C LEU A 67 -7.94 -10.76 26.48
N CYS A 68 -9.16 -10.27 26.70
CA CYS A 68 -9.39 -8.99 27.36
C CYS A 68 -8.75 -9.01 28.75
N SER A 69 -7.92 -8.01 29.07
CA SER A 69 -7.22 -7.93 30.36
C SER A 69 -8.18 -7.73 31.55
N ILE A 70 -9.40 -7.23 31.31
CA ILE A 70 -10.44 -7.03 32.32
C ILE A 70 -11.24 -8.32 32.54
N CYS A 71 -11.99 -8.77 31.53
CA CYS A 71 -12.95 -9.86 31.69
C CYS A 71 -12.48 -11.22 31.17
N ARG A 72 -11.24 -11.31 30.66
CA ARG A 72 -10.65 -12.52 30.07
C ARG A 72 -11.42 -13.13 28.89
N THR A 73 -12.41 -12.42 28.35
CA THR A 73 -13.11 -12.81 27.13
C THR A 73 -12.18 -12.65 25.93
N ARG A 74 -12.22 -13.60 24.99
CA ARG A 74 -11.42 -13.53 23.76
C ARG A 74 -11.83 -12.32 22.91
N ILE A 75 -10.84 -11.55 22.49
CA ILE A 75 -10.97 -10.38 21.64
C ILE A 75 -11.09 -10.86 20.19
N THR A 76 -12.25 -10.61 19.58
CA THR A 76 -12.54 -11.01 18.19
C THR A 76 -12.89 -9.83 17.28
N SER A 77 -13.20 -8.67 17.86
CA SER A 77 -13.34 -7.39 17.15
C SER A 77 -12.81 -6.25 18.02
N ALA A 78 -12.35 -5.18 17.37
CA ALA A 78 -11.74 -4.02 17.98
C ALA A 78 -11.96 -2.82 17.05
N ASP A 79 -12.91 -1.95 17.40
CA ASP A 79 -13.34 -0.81 16.58
C ASP A 79 -13.12 0.51 17.32
N LEU A 80 -12.73 1.57 16.60
CA LEU A 80 -12.58 2.92 17.17
C LEU A 80 -13.93 3.45 17.68
N ASP A 81 -13.97 3.88 18.95
CA ASP A 81 -15.18 4.44 19.56
C ASP A 81 -15.22 5.96 19.37
N HIS A 82 -15.69 6.40 18.21
CA HIS A 82 -15.81 7.83 17.88
C HIS A 82 -16.71 8.60 18.86
N GLU A 83 -17.71 7.96 19.47
CA GLU A 83 -18.58 8.62 20.44
C GLU A 83 -17.82 8.93 21.73
N LEU A 84 -16.99 7.99 22.21
CA LEU A 84 -16.16 8.20 23.39
C LEU A 84 -15.08 9.25 23.13
N ILE A 85 -14.48 9.30 21.93
CA ILE A 85 -13.53 10.36 21.55
C ILE A 85 -14.15 11.75 21.70
N VAL A 86 -15.34 11.96 21.12
CA VAL A 86 -16.04 13.25 21.19
C VAL A 86 -16.35 13.59 22.64
N LYS A 87 -16.81 12.62 23.43
CA LYS A 87 -17.10 12.83 24.85
C LYS A 87 -15.85 13.20 25.67
N ILE A 88 -14.71 12.57 25.44
CA ILE A 88 -13.44 12.92 26.11
C ILE A 88 -13.01 14.34 25.74
N GLN A 89 -13.09 14.69 24.46
CA GLN A 89 -12.76 16.04 24.01
C GLN A 89 -13.68 17.10 24.65
N ASP A 90 -14.97 16.84 24.70
CA ASP A 90 -15.95 17.80 25.21
C ASP A 90 -15.98 17.90 26.74
N GLN A 91 -15.84 16.76 27.44
CA GLN A 91 -16.06 16.68 28.88
C GLN A 91 -14.78 16.50 29.71
N PHE A 92 -13.62 16.30 29.10
CA PHE A 92 -12.35 16.24 29.82
C PHE A 92 -11.39 17.32 29.32
N VAL A 93 -11.07 17.32 28.02
CA VAL A 93 -10.06 18.20 27.42
C VAL A 93 -10.48 19.68 27.46
N LYS A 94 -11.75 19.98 27.19
CA LYS A 94 -12.25 21.37 27.18
C LYS A 94 -12.56 21.94 28.57
N LEU A 95 -12.54 21.13 29.64
CA LEU A 95 -12.90 21.61 30.98
C LEU A 95 -11.81 22.48 31.62
N SER A 96 -10.53 22.19 31.38
CA SER A 96 -9.42 22.94 31.97
C SER A 96 -8.18 22.92 31.08
N ILE A 97 -7.32 23.93 31.25
CA ILE A 97 -6.04 24.01 30.53
C ILE A 97 -5.11 22.87 30.97
N GLU A 98 -5.20 22.47 32.24
CA GLU A 98 -4.44 21.37 32.83
C GLU A 98 -4.83 20.03 32.20
N ASN A 99 -6.12 19.75 32.03
CA ASN A 99 -6.59 18.51 31.38
C ASN A 99 -6.17 18.45 29.92
N LYS A 100 -6.25 19.59 29.23
CA LYS A 100 -5.76 19.70 27.85
C LYS A 100 -4.27 19.40 27.78
N LYS A 101 -3.47 19.95 28.70
CA LYS A 101 -2.04 19.68 28.77
C LYS A 101 -1.75 18.19 28.99
N ILE A 102 -2.44 17.54 29.94
CA ILE A 102 -2.30 16.09 30.18
C ILE A 102 -2.61 15.29 28.90
N PHE A 103 -3.68 15.64 28.20
CA PHE A 103 -4.09 14.99 26.96
C PHE A 103 -3.07 15.20 25.83
N ASP A 104 -2.60 16.43 25.64
CA ASP A 104 -1.63 16.78 24.59
C ASP A 104 -0.24 16.17 24.87
N ASP A 105 0.21 16.14 26.13
CA ASP A 105 1.48 15.52 26.55
C ASP A 105 1.44 14.01 26.26
N GLN A 106 0.37 13.31 26.68
CA GLN A 106 0.21 11.86 26.42
C GLN A 106 0.08 11.56 24.91
N LYS A 107 -0.61 12.42 24.16
CA LYS A 107 -0.70 12.28 22.70
C LYS A 107 0.66 12.45 22.02
N THR A 108 1.49 13.36 22.53
CA THR A 108 2.85 13.59 22.03
C THR A 108 3.72 12.37 22.33
N GLU A 109 3.70 11.87 23.56
CA GLU A 109 4.41 10.65 23.97
C GLU A 109 4.05 9.45 23.09
N LEU A 110 2.75 9.24 22.83
CA LEU A 110 2.29 8.19 21.91
C LEU A 110 2.80 8.40 20.48
N SER A 111 2.88 9.64 19.99
CA SER A 111 3.33 9.93 18.62
C SER A 111 4.83 9.73 18.39
N GLU A 112 5.61 9.77 19.48
CA GLU A 112 7.06 9.56 19.47
C GLU A 112 7.44 8.07 19.60
N ASP A 113 6.55 7.23 20.15
CA ASP A 113 6.75 5.79 20.20
C ASP A 113 6.86 5.20 18.78
N GLU A 114 7.97 4.50 18.50
CA GLU A 114 8.23 3.88 17.19
C GLU A 114 7.11 2.92 16.80
N GLY A 115 6.47 2.25 17.77
CA GLY A 115 5.33 1.37 17.54
C GLY A 115 4.09 2.10 17.01
N TYR A 116 3.92 3.39 17.31
CA TYR A 116 2.75 4.16 16.87
C TYR A 116 2.78 4.48 15.36
N ARG A 117 3.98 4.58 14.76
CA ARG A 117 4.11 4.84 13.31
C ARG A 117 3.63 3.66 12.46
N ASP A 118 3.83 2.44 12.96
CA ASP A 118 3.45 1.21 12.28
C ASP A 118 1.98 0.82 12.52
N VAL A 119 1.34 1.34 13.56
CA VAL A 119 0.01 0.92 14.06
C VAL A 119 -1.11 1.92 13.70
N ARG A 120 -0.95 2.75 12.66
CA ARG A 120 -2.02 3.68 12.22
C ARG A 120 -3.32 3.00 11.78
N SER A 121 -3.30 1.70 11.55
CA SER A 121 -4.49 0.88 11.30
C SER A 121 -5.10 0.36 12.61
N LEU A 122 -6.40 0.05 12.59
CA LEU A 122 -7.05 -0.67 13.70
C LEU A 122 -6.22 -1.90 14.12
N PRO A 123 -6.20 -2.28 15.42
CA PRO A 123 -5.43 -3.41 15.89
C PRO A 123 -5.76 -4.67 15.09
N GLU A 124 -4.79 -5.24 14.39
CA GLU A 124 -4.99 -6.50 13.68
C GLU A 124 -5.19 -7.61 14.71
N ILE A 125 -6.42 -8.09 14.81
CA ILE A 125 -6.73 -9.26 15.61
C ILE A 125 -6.12 -10.45 14.88
N PRO A 126 -5.20 -11.20 15.50
CA PRO A 126 -4.62 -12.37 14.88
C PRO A 126 -5.74 -13.27 14.36
N ARG A 127 -5.82 -13.44 13.05
CA ARG A 127 -6.71 -14.45 12.48
C ARG A 127 -6.28 -15.77 13.10
N ARG A 128 -7.24 -16.58 13.57
CA ARG A 128 -6.99 -17.96 14.03
C ARG A 128 -5.86 -18.52 13.19
N SER A 129 -4.73 -18.84 13.83
CA SER A 129 -3.54 -19.37 13.18
C SER A 129 -3.99 -20.24 12.02
N ASP A 130 -3.69 -19.79 10.81
CA ASP A 130 -4.21 -20.37 9.59
C ASP A 130 -3.60 -21.78 9.51
N TYR A 131 -4.28 -22.75 10.12
CA TYR A 131 -3.82 -24.14 10.18
C TYR A 131 -3.71 -24.73 8.76
N SER A 132 -4.17 -23.98 7.75
CA SER A 132 -3.95 -24.18 6.32
C SER A 132 -2.47 -24.40 5.96
N THR A 133 -1.54 -23.82 6.70
CA THR A 133 -0.08 -24.03 6.49
C THR A 133 0.50 -25.22 7.27
N MET A 134 -0.21 -25.72 8.28
CA MET A 134 0.16 -26.96 8.95
C MET A 134 -0.16 -28.16 8.05
N PRO A 135 0.75 -29.16 7.97
CA PRO A 135 0.43 -30.43 7.33
C PRO A 135 -0.87 -30.99 7.90
N GLU A 136 -1.70 -31.60 7.06
CA GLU A 136 -3.05 -32.07 7.37
C GLU A 136 -3.10 -32.93 8.66
N GLU A 137 -2.04 -33.70 8.87
CA GLU A 137 -1.80 -34.56 10.04
C GLU A 137 -1.72 -33.78 11.37
N PHE A 138 -1.12 -32.58 11.37
CA PHE A 138 -1.02 -31.73 12.56
C PHE A 138 -2.28 -30.87 12.77
N ARG A 139 -3.00 -30.56 11.68
CA ARG A 139 -4.29 -29.85 11.72
C ARG A 139 -5.36 -30.69 12.41
N ASP A 140 -5.33 -31.99 12.23
CA ASP A 140 -6.25 -32.92 12.88
C ASP A 140 -5.89 -33.15 14.35
N LEU A 141 -4.61 -33.17 14.69
CA LEU A 141 -4.14 -33.22 16.08
C LEU A 141 -4.48 -31.94 16.85
N ALA A 142 -4.30 -30.76 16.24
CA ALA A 142 -4.68 -29.48 16.85
C ALA A 142 -6.20 -29.40 17.09
N ARG A 143 -7.01 -29.82 16.10
CA ARG A 143 -8.48 -29.92 16.25
C ARG A 143 -8.90 -30.91 17.33
N PHE A 144 -8.19 -32.03 17.45
CA PHE A 144 -8.43 -33.03 18.49
C PHE A 144 -8.13 -32.46 19.89
N LEU A 145 -6.99 -31.79 20.08
CA LEU A 145 -6.61 -31.16 21.34
C LEU A 145 -7.54 -30.00 21.73
N GLU A 146 -8.07 -29.25 20.76
CA GLU A 146 -9.09 -28.22 21.00
C GLU A 146 -10.48 -28.81 21.35
N SER A 147 -10.77 -30.05 20.92
CA SER A 147 -12.04 -30.72 21.19
C SER A 147 -12.13 -31.36 22.58
N ASP A 148 -11.00 -31.52 23.29
CA ASP A 148 -10.92 -32.13 24.62
C ASP A 148 -11.11 -31.13 25.79
N PHE A 149 -11.31 -29.83 25.52
CA PHE A 149 -11.89 -28.93 26.52
C PHE A 149 -13.40 -29.19 26.62
N PRO A 150 -13.96 -29.40 27.83
CA PRO A 150 -15.28 -29.99 28.00
C PRO A 150 -16.36 -29.10 27.38
N ARG A 151 -16.79 -29.45 26.17
CA ARG A 151 -18.07 -29.05 25.60
C ARG A 151 -18.97 -30.26 25.61
N SER A 152 -20.14 -30.10 26.22
CA SER A 152 -21.20 -31.09 26.29
C SER A 152 -21.45 -31.73 24.91
N PRO A 153 -21.69 -33.05 24.82
CA PRO A 153 -21.72 -33.74 23.53
C PRO A 153 -23.00 -33.44 22.75
N PRO A 154 -22.93 -33.12 21.45
CA PRO A 154 -24.09 -33.22 20.58
C PRO A 154 -24.26 -34.66 20.06
N ARG A 155 -25.53 -35.04 19.84
CA ARG A 155 -25.97 -36.35 19.33
C ARG A 155 -25.35 -36.69 17.98
N ALA A 156 -24.91 -37.94 17.84
CA ALA A 156 -24.38 -38.53 16.61
C ALA A 156 -25.44 -38.63 15.50
N SER A 157 -25.06 -38.24 14.27
CA SER A 157 -25.75 -38.59 13.03
C SER A 157 -24.84 -39.44 12.12
N SER A 158 -25.48 -40.24 11.27
CA SER A 158 -24.98 -41.44 10.60
C SER A 158 -24.08 -41.23 9.36
N GLU A 159 -23.46 -40.07 9.18
CA GLU A 159 -22.68 -39.76 7.96
C GLU A 159 -21.20 -40.19 8.01
N ASN A 160 -20.68 -40.60 9.17
CA ASN A 160 -19.25 -40.95 9.31
C ASN A 160 -18.86 -42.35 8.78
N SER A 161 -19.82 -43.18 8.35
CA SER A 161 -19.53 -44.54 7.87
C SER A 161 -19.06 -44.61 6.41
N GLN A 162 -19.32 -43.59 5.58
CA GLN A 162 -18.97 -43.64 4.15
C GLN A 162 -17.58 -43.06 3.85
N ARG A 163 -17.01 -42.25 4.75
CA ARG A 163 -15.67 -41.67 4.55
C ARG A 163 -14.55 -42.68 4.76
N SER A 164 -14.70 -43.65 5.66
CA SER A 164 -13.66 -44.66 5.96
C SER A 164 -13.36 -45.60 4.79
N ASP A 165 -14.33 -45.89 3.93
CA ASP A 165 -14.17 -46.83 2.81
C ASP A 165 -13.43 -46.23 1.61
N PHE A 166 -13.44 -44.89 1.47
CA PHE A 166 -12.68 -44.20 0.43
C PHE A 166 -11.17 -44.21 0.71
N PHE A 167 -10.78 -44.12 1.99
CA PHE A 167 -9.38 -44.10 2.42
C PHE A 167 -8.64 -45.43 2.16
N LEU A 168 -9.31 -46.57 2.31
CA LEU A 168 -8.69 -47.90 2.10
C LEU A 168 -8.37 -48.18 0.63
N ARG A 169 -8.99 -47.48 -0.32
CA ARG A 169 -8.75 -47.68 -1.76
C ARG A 169 -7.52 -46.95 -2.31
N ASN A 170 -6.94 -45.99 -1.59
CA ASN A 170 -5.79 -45.21 -2.12
C ASN A 170 -4.47 -45.41 -1.36
N ALA A 171 -4.45 -46.22 -0.29
CA ALA A 171 -3.22 -46.52 0.45
C ALA A 171 -2.29 -47.52 -0.28
N PRO A 172 -0.96 -47.39 -0.16
CA PRO A 172 0.02 -48.36 -0.67
C PRO A 172 -0.24 -49.79 -0.17
N ARG A 173 0.00 -50.83 -0.98
CA ARG A 173 -0.31 -52.24 -0.65
C ARG A 173 0.23 -52.70 0.72
N ARG A 174 1.43 -52.25 1.13
CA ARG A 174 2.02 -52.57 2.45
C ARG A 174 1.29 -51.91 3.63
N LEU A 175 0.69 -50.75 3.43
CA LEU A 175 -0.16 -50.08 4.43
C LEU A 175 -1.54 -50.73 4.52
N ARG A 176 -2.11 -51.19 3.38
CA ARG A 176 -3.38 -51.93 3.39
C ARG A 176 -3.31 -53.22 4.20
N SER A 177 -2.24 -54.00 4.09
CA SER A 177 -2.07 -55.21 4.90
C SER A 177 -1.98 -54.87 6.38
N SER A 178 -1.21 -53.85 6.77
CA SER A 178 -1.06 -53.46 8.17
C SER A 178 -2.34 -52.90 8.79
N ILE A 179 -3.11 -52.10 8.03
CA ILE A 179 -4.40 -51.51 8.47
C ILE A 179 -5.49 -52.58 8.53
N SER A 180 -5.53 -53.50 7.55
CA SER A 180 -6.43 -54.66 7.56
C SER A 180 -6.19 -55.55 8.78
N THR A 181 -4.93 -55.86 9.08
CA THR A 181 -4.55 -56.68 10.24
C THR A 181 -4.81 -55.95 11.57
N ALA A 182 -4.61 -54.62 11.63
CA ALA A 182 -4.96 -53.83 12.81
C ALA A 182 -6.48 -53.76 13.04
N SER A 183 -7.28 -53.65 11.97
CA SER A 183 -8.75 -53.59 12.05
C SER A 183 -9.35 -54.96 12.44
N SER A 184 -8.78 -56.06 11.95
CA SER A 184 -9.16 -57.41 12.38
C SER A 184 -8.75 -57.71 13.84
N LEU A 185 -7.59 -57.23 14.29
CA LEU A 185 -7.18 -57.33 15.69
C LEU A 185 -8.03 -56.47 16.64
N LEU A 186 -8.43 -55.26 16.23
CA LEU A 186 -9.30 -54.38 17.02
C LEU A 186 -10.76 -54.87 17.11
N SER A 187 -11.26 -55.54 16.06
CA SER A 187 -12.58 -56.17 16.10
C SER A 187 -12.58 -57.47 16.91
N ALA A 188 -11.47 -58.22 16.93
CA ALA A 188 -11.27 -59.37 17.81
C ALA A 188 -11.08 -58.98 19.30
N SER A 189 -10.36 -57.88 19.60
CA SER A 189 -10.11 -57.44 20.97
C SER A 189 -11.35 -56.84 21.66
N ARG A 190 -12.34 -56.37 20.90
CA ARG A 190 -13.60 -55.82 21.43
C ARG A 190 -14.51 -56.85 22.10
N ARG A 191 -14.26 -58.16 21.93
CA ARG A 191 -15.16 -59.20 22.45
C ARG A 191 -14.69 -59.95 23.70
N SER A 192 -13.43 -59.87 24.15
CA SER A 192 -13.04 -60.65 25.35
C SER A 192 -11.67 -60.31 25.98
N ILE A 193 -11.22 -59.05 26.04
CA ILE A 193 -9.92 -58.78 26.71
C ILE A 193 -9.95 -57.48 27.53
N SER A 194 -9.42 -57.56 28.76
CA SER A 194 -9.32 -56.46 29.74
C SER A 194 -8.71 -55.19 29.15
N GLY A 195 -9.10 -54.03 29.69
CA GLY A 195 -8.65 -52.70 29.24
C GLY A 195 -7.13 -52.48 29.20
N ILE A 196 -6.34 -53.36 29.83
CA ILE A 196 -4.87 -53.31 29.85
C ILE A 196 -4.29 -53.81 28.53
N LEU A 197 -4.82 -54.90 27.97
CA LEU A 197 -4.31 -55.50 26.74
C LEU A 197 -4.73 -54.73 25.49
N SER A 198 -5.92 -54.13 25.49
CA SER A 198 -6.35 -53.20 24.43
C SER A 198 -5.51 -51.91 24.45
N SER A 199 -5.19 -51.37 25.63
CA SER A 199 -4.25 -50.24 25.76
C SER A 199 -2.84 -50.59 25.26
N TRP A 200 -2.32 -51.78 25.59
CA TRP A 200 -1.01 -52.23 25.11
C TRP A 200 -0.97 -52.45 23.59
N ILE A 201 -2.01 -53.08 23.01
CA ILE A 201 -2.11 -53.28 21.55
C ILE A 201 -2.25 -51.95 20.81
N ILE A 202 -3.08 -51.02 21.30
CA ILE A 202 -3.20 -49.67 20.72
C ILE A 202 -1.87 -48.91 20.83
N ARG A 203 -1.15 -49.03 21.95
CA ARG A 203 0.16 -48.41 22.16
C ARG A 203 1.22 -49.02 21.24
N SER A 204 1.24 -50.34 21.07
CA SER A 204 2.16 -51.05 20.16
C SER A 204 1.86 -50.74 18.68
N ILE A 205 0.59 -50.62 18.29
CA ILE A 205 0.20 -50.19 16.94
C ILE A 205 0.57 -48.71 16.73
N LYS A 206 0.33 -47.82 17.70
CA LYS A 206 0.79 -46.42 17.64
C LYS A 206 2.30 -46.32 17.54
N ASN A 207 3.05 -47.09 18.32
CA ASN A 207 4.51 -47.07 18.29
C ASN A 207 5.06 -47.64 16.98
N ASN A 208 4.50 -48.74 16.46
CA ASN A 208 4.94 -49.30 15.17
C ASN A 208 4.54 -48.41 13.98
N ALA A 209 3.35 -47.81 14.00
CA ALA A 209 2.96 -46.82 12.99
C ALA A 209 3.87 -45.60 13.08
N SER A 210 4.09 -45.05 14.28
CA SER A 210 5.03 -43.95 14.51
C SER A 210 6.42 -44.27 13.97
N ASN A 211 6.97 -45.45 14.27
CA ASN A 211 8.29 -45.85 13.77
C ASN A 211 8.33 -46.01 12.24
N GLN A 212 7.27 -46.56 11.62
CA GLN A 212 7.18 -46.66 10.15
C GLN A 212 7.04 -45.29 9.48
N PHE A 213 6.27 -44.38 10.07
CA PHE A 213 6.17 -42.99 9.61
C PHE A 213 7.48 -42.24 9.77
N THR A 214 8.17 -42.38 10.91
CA THR A 214 9.51 -41.80 11.12
C THR A 214 10.51 -42.34 10.09
N ASN A 215 10.50 -43.65 9.81
CA ASN A 215 11.40 -44.24 8.80
C ASN A 215 11.09 -43.76 7.38
N LEU A 216 9.81 -43.65 7.00
CA LEU A 216 9.41 -43.09 5.69
C LEU A 216 9.75 -41.60 5.59
N TYR A 217 9.53 -40.83 6.65
CA TYR A 217 9.88 -39.42 6.73
C TYR A 217 11.40 -39.22 6.59
N ASN A 218 12.20 -40.03 7.30
CA ASN A 218 13.66 -40.01 7.17
C ASN A 218 14.14 -40.43 5.77
N LEU A 219 13.46 -41.39 5.12
CA LEU A 219 13.76 -41.78 3.74
C LEU A 219 13.46 -40.64 2.76
N ILE A 220 12.35 -39.92 2.96
CA ILE A 220 11.98 -38.75 2.14
C ILE A 220 12.97 -37.61 2.36
N ILE A 221 13.40 -37.37 3.60
CA ILE A 221 14.42 -36.35 3.90
C ILE A 221 15.74 -36.71 3.21
N THR A 222 16.27 -37.91 3.43
CA THR A 222 17.55 -38.33 2.84
C THR A 222 17.51 -38.34 1.31
N SER A 223 16.38 -38.72 0.71
CA SER A 223 16.18 -38.62 -0.74
C SER A 223 16.16 -37.17 -1.24
N ASN A 224 15.53 -36.25 -0.51
CA ASN A 224 15.50 -34.83 -0.88
C ASN A 224 16.90 -34.20 -0.71
N GLU A 225 17.63 -34.53 0.36
CA GLU A 225 19.00 -34.06 0.58
C GLU A 225 19.95 -34.55 -0.51
N SER A 226 19.85 -35.81 -0.92
CA SER A 226 20.64 -36.35 -2.03
C SER A 226 20.33 -35.65 -3.37
N LEU A 227 19.06 -35.32 -3.62
CA LEU A 227 18.68 -34.53 -4.80
C LEU A 227 19.21 -33.10 -4.72
N SER A 228 19.12 -32.44 -3.56
CA SER A 228 19.70 -31.11 -3.35
C SER A 228 21.21 -31.09 -3.57
N GLN A 229 21.95 -32.11 -3.12
CA GLN A 229 23.38 -32.25 -3.42
C GLN A 229 23.67 -32.36 -4.93
N LYS A 230 22.84 -33.09 -5.68
CA LYS A 230 22.95 -33.17 -7.15
C LYS A 230 22.64 -31.83 -7.82
N VAL A 231 21.70 -31.06 -7.29
CA VAL A 231 21.41 -29.69 -7.75
C VAL A 231 22.65 -28.82 -7.54
N GLU A 232 23.26 -28.87 -6.36
CA GLU A 232 24.49 -28.13 -6.05
C GLU A 232 25.65 -28.51 -6.98
N GLN A 233 25.86 -29.81 -7.21
CA GLN A 233 26.88 -30.27 -8.16
C GLN A 233 26.60 -29.77 -9.59
N CYS A 234 25.34 -29.70 -10.02
CA CYS A 234 25.01 -29.15 -11.33
C CYS A 234 25.26 -27.63 -11.39
N ILE A 235 25.00 -26.91 -10.30
CA ILE A 235 25.28 -25.48 -10.15
C ILE A 235 26.79 -25.22 -10.23
N GLU A 236 27.61 -26.01 -9.53
CA GLU A 236 29.07 -25.91 -9.57
C GLU A 236 29.64 -26.14 -10.98
N ASN A 237 29.02 -27.03 -11.75
CA ASN A 237 29.38 -27.31 -13.14
C ASN A 237 28.70 -26.38 -14.15
N ASP A 238 28.04 -25.32 -13.69
CA ASP A 238 27.33 -24.33 -14.51
C ASP A 238 26.20 -24.89 -15.40
N ASN A 239 25.71 -26.10 -15.09
CA ASN A 239 24.66 -26.80 -15.83
C ASN A 239 23.28 -26.53 -15.21
N LEU A 240 22.80 -25.29 -15.36
CA LEU A 240 21.54 -24.84 -14.73
C LEU A 240 20.31 -25.60 -15.24
N ALA A 241 20.28 -26.01 -16.52
CA ALA A 241 19.16 -26.77 -17.07
C ALA A 241 18.99 -28.14 -16.38
N GLN A 242 20.11 -28.83 -16.13
CA GLN A 242 20.08 -30.10 -15.40
C GLN A 242 19.73 -29.89 -13.91
N ALA A 243 20.20 -28.78 -13.32
CA ALA A 243 19.84 -28.40 -11.95
C ALA A 243 18.32 -28.20 -11.79
N GLU A 244 17.65 -27.60 -12.77
CA GLU A 244 16.18 -27.45 -12.78
C GLU A 244 15.46 -28.80 -12.78
N ILE A 245 15.93 -29.76 -13.60
CA ILE A 245 15.35 -31.10 -13.70
C ILE A 245 15.44 -31.79 -12.34
N TYR A 246 16.61 -31.76 -11.68
CA TYR A 246 16.75 -32.34 -10.36
C TYR A 246 15.89 -31.62 -9.30
N THR A 247 15.83 -30.29 -9.34
CA THR A 247 14.99 -29.50 -8.43
C THR A 247 13.51 -29.88 -8.55
N SER A 248 13.00 -30.10 -9.76
CA SER A 248 11.60 -30.49 -9.98
C SER A 248 11.22 -31.83 -9.36
N ARG A 249 12.20 -32.71 -9.08
CA ARG A 249 12.00 -34.02 -8.45
C ARG A 249 11.99 -33.95 -6.92
N ILE A 250 12.34 -32.82 -6.31
CA ILE A 250 12.30 -32.63 -4.87
C ILE A 250 10.85 -32.55 -4.41
N SER A 251 10.47 -33.45 -3.51
CA SER A 251 9.08 -33.63 -3.05
C SER A 251 8.66 -32.56 -2.03
N LYS A 252 9.58 -32.16 -1.15
CA LYS A 252 9.29 -31.20 -0.07
C LYS A 252 9.46 -29.78 -0.59
N SER A 253 8.37 -29.00 -0.53
CA SER A 253 8.28 -27.65 -1.11
C SER A 253 9.40 -26.71 -0.65
N ILE A 254 9.74 -26.70 0.65
CA ILE A 254 10.74 -25.76 1.17
C ILE A 254 12.14 -25.97 0.57
N PHE A 255 12.58 -27.22 0.42
CA PHE A 255 13.88 -27.52 -0.20
C PHE A 255 13.86 -27.21 -1.69
N ARG A 256 12.75 -27.55 -2.37
CA ARG A 256 12.56 -27.25 -3.78
C ARG A 256 12.61 -25.74 -4.05
N ASP A 257 11.91 -24.95 -3.22
CA ASP A 257 11.84 -23.50 -3.34
C ASP A 257 13.21 -22.84 -3.06
N GLN A 258 13.99 -23.37 -2.12
CA GLN A 258 15.37 -22.93 -1.89
C GLN A 258 16.26 -23.19 -3.11
N CYS A 259 16.19 -24.39 -3.69
CA CYS A 259 16.93 -24.73 -4.91
C CYS A 259 16.51 -23.86 -6.10
N TYR A 260 15.21 -23.67 -6.34
CA TYR A 260 14.71 -22.79 -7.40
C TYR A 260 15.13 -21.34 -7.17
N SER A 261 15.08 -20.83 -5.94
CA SER A 261 15.58 -19.50 -5.61
C SER A 261 17.05 -19.35 -6.01
N LYS A 262 17.90 -20.31 -5.62
CA LYS A 262 19.33 -20.32 -5.96
C LYS A 262 19.58 -20.34 -7.47
N ILE A 263 18.89 -21.22 -8.19
CA ILE A 263 18.98 -21.32 -9.66
C ILE A 263 18.51 -20.00 -10.31
N GLY A 264 17.41 -19.42 -9.83
CA GLY A 264 16.90 -18.14 -10.29
C GLY A 264 17.93 -17.01 -10.14
N PHE A 265 18.59 -16.92 -8.99
CA PHE A 265 19.67 -15.96 -8.76
C PHE A 265 20.87 -16.17 -9.69
N LEU A 266 21.24 -17.41 -9.98
CA LEU A 266 22.34 -17.69 -10.90
C LEU A 266 22.01 -17.27 -12.34
N TYR A 267 20.79 -17.55 -12.82
CA TYR A 267 20.33 -17.03 -14.10
C TYR A 267 20.34 -15.49 -14.13
N LYS A 268 19.88 -14.82 -13.06
CA LYS A 268 19.93 -13.36 -12.94
C LYS A 268 21.38 -12.84 -13.04
N ASN A 269 22.30 -13.46 -12.30
CA ASN A 269 23.70 -13.06 -12.30
C ASN A 269 24.36 -13.27 -13.68
N LYS A 270 24.04 -14.37 -14.37
CA LYS A 270 24.46 -14.58 -15.76
C LYS A 270 23.93 -13.52 -16.70
N ALA A 271 22.68 -13.09 -16.53
CA ALA A 271 22.10 -12.03 -17.35
C ALA A 271 22.83 -10.69 -17.21
N ASN A 272 23.40 -10.43 -16.02
CA ASN A 272 24.19 -9.22 -15.76
C ASN A 272 25.63 -9.35 -16.29
N ALA A 273 26.17 -10.57 -16.34
CA ALA A 273 27.52 -10.83 -16.85
C ALA A 273 27.59 -10.93 -18.39
N ASP A 274 26.56 -11.51 -19.01
CA ASP A 274 26.46 -11.75 -20.45
C ASP A 274 25.34 -10.89 -21.05
N LEU A 275 25.70 -9.67 -21.47
CA LEU A 275 24.76 -8.71 -22.03
C LEU A 275 24.11 -9.21 -23.33
N VAL A 276 24.78 -10.10 -24.10
CA VAL A 276 24.25 -10.61 -25.37
C VAL A 276 23.08 -11.55 -25.12
N ASN A 277 23.18 -12.41 -24.10
CA ASN A 277 22.15 -13.39 -23.76
C ASN A 277 21.26 -12.97 -22.57
N SER A 278 21.36 -11.72 -22.13
CA SER A 278 20.66 -11.19 -20.95
C SER A 278 19.15 -11.47 -20.97
N ASP A 279 18.51 -11.29 -22.12
CA ASP A 279 17.07 -11.56 -22.33
C ASP A 279 16.67 -13.00 -22.02
N SER A 280 17.45 -13.95 -22.54
CA SER A 280 17.19 -15.39 -22.35
C SER A 280 17.36 -15.77 -20.87
N TYR A 281 18.41 -15.26 -20.23
CA TYR A 281 18.68 -15.53 -18.82
C TYR A 281 17.66 -14.90 -17.87
N LEU A 282 17.26 -13.65 -18.08
CA LEU A 282 16.20 -13.02 -17.27
C LEU A 282 14.85 -13.71 -17.45
N THR A 283 14.53 -14.14 -18.67
CA THR A 283 13.30 -14.91 -18.96
C THR A 283 13.32 -16.26 -18.23
N SER A 284 14.46 -16.95 -18.27
CA SER A 284 14.65 -18.22 -17.55
C SER A 284 14.54 -18.03 -16.04
N SER A 285 15.16 -16.98 -15.49
CA SER A 285 15.06 -16.66 -14.06
C SER A 285 13.62 -16.33 -13.65
N THR A 286 12.89 -15.56 -14.45
CA THR A 286 11.47 -15.23 -14.22
C THR A 286 10.59 -16.48 -14.24
N ARG A 287 10.82 -17.40 -15.18
CA ARG A 287 10.12 -18.69 -15.22
C ARG A 287 10.38 -19.48 -13.94
N ILE A 288 11.63 -19.54 -13.47
CA ILE A 288 11.99 -20.25 -12.25
C ILE A 288 11.39 -19.62 -11.00
N ALA A 289 11.40 -18.28 -10.90
CA ALA A 289 10.76 -17.56 -9.80
C ALA A 289 9.27 -17.89 -9.68
N ARG A 290 8.57 -18.09 -10.81
CA ARG A 290 7.15 -18.49 -10.82
C ARG A 290 6.89 -19.90 -10.25
N LEU A 291 7.90 -20.78 -10.25
CA LEU A 291 7.78 -22.13 -9.68
C LEU A 291 7.94 -22.17 -8.15
N ILE A 292 8.40 -21.08 -7.53
CA ILE A 292 8.57 -20.98 -6.08
C ILE A 292 7.21 -20.83 -5.41
N SER A 293 6.88 -21.75 -4.51
CA SER A 293 5.62 -21.72 -3.76
C SER A 293 5.66 -20.81 -2.53
N HIS A 294 6.82 -20.69 -1.90
CA HIS A 294 7.03 -19.85 -0.72
C HIS A 294 6.96 -18.36 -1.08
N ARG A 295 5.91 -17.68 -0.58
CA ARG A 295 5.59 -16.29 -0.91
C ARG A 295 6.75 -15.32 -0.72
N ASP A 296 7.47 -15.39 0.40
CA ASP A 296 8.54 -14.44 0.70
C ASP A 296 9.78 -14.62 -0.19
N MET A 297 10.21 -15.86 -0.42
CA MET A 297 11.32 -16.18 -1.34
C MET A 297 10.97 -15.75 -2.76
N LYS A 298 9.74 -16.03 -3.20
CA LYS A 298 9.21 -15.63 -4.50
C LYS A 298 9.24 -14.11 -4.66
N ALA A 299 8.68 -13.38 -3.70
CA ALA A 299 8.63 -11.92 -3.72
C ALA A 299 10.04 -11.30 -3.70
N TYR A 300 10.96 -11.85 -2.92
CA TYR A 300 12.35 -11.40 -2.85
C TYR A 300 13.06 -11.57 -4.21
N LEU A 301 12.97 -12.75 -4.83
CA LEU A 301 13.57 -12.98 -6.14
C LEU A 301 12.93 -12.09 -7.23
N PHE A 302 11.61 -11.84 -7.17
CA PHE A 302 10.97 -10.92 -8.12
C PHE A 302 11.35 -9.46 -7.93
N LYS A 303 11.61 -9.00 -6.69
CA LYS A 303 12.18 -7.66 -6.44
C LYS A 303 13.52 -7.53 -7.17
N GLU A 304 14.39 -8.51 -6.99
CA GLU A 304 15.72 -8.56 -7.60
C GLU A 304 15.65 -8.65 -9.13
N LEU A 305 14.74 -9.46 -9.67
CA LEU A 305 14.52 -9.56 -11.12
C LEU A 305 13.97 -8.28 -11.71
N ALA A 306 13.00 -7.65 -11.06
CA ALA A 306 12.47 -6.37 -11.50
C ALA A 306 13.58 -5.32 -11.60
N GLN A 307 14.48 -5.26 -10.61
CA GLN A 307 15.65 -4.38 -10.66
C GLN A 307 16.58 -4.70 -11.84
N SER A 308 16.90 -5.98 -12.08
CA SER A 308 17.74 -6.34 -13.24
C SER A 308 17.07 -6.03 -14.60
N TYR A 309 15.74 -6.17 -14.71
CA TYR A 309 15.01 -5.70 -15.90
C TYR A 309 15.06 -4.17 -16.04
N ILE A 310 15.00 -3.43 -14.94
CA ILE A 310 15.13 -1.96 -14.92
C ILE A 310 16.52 -1.53 -15.38
N ASP A 311 17.56 -2.21 -14.89
CA ASP A 311 18.95 -1.93 -15.24
C ASP A 311 19.25 -2.27 -16.71
N ALA A 312 18.62 -3.33 -17.24
CA ALA A 312 18.68 -3.73 -18.64
C ALA A 312 17.72 -2.94 -19.56
N ASP A 313 17.12 -1.86 -19.06
CA ASP A 313 16.17 -0.99 -19.77
C ASP A 313 14.92 -1.67 -20.35
N LYS A 314 14.50 -2.78 -19.74
CA LYS A 314 13.34 -3.60 -20.14
C LYS A 314 12.15 -3.33 -19.22
N LEU A 315 11.65 -2.10 -19.33
CA LEU A 315 10.68 -1.52 -18.39
C LEU A 315 9.30 -2.17 -18.41
N LEU A 316 8.84 -2.65 -19.58
CA LEU A 316 7.55 -3.35 -19.69
C LEU A 316 7.54 -4.67 -18.92
N GLN A 317 8.63 -5.44 -19.01
CA GLN A 317 8.82 -6.69 -18.28
C GLN A 317 8.93 -6.42 -16.78
N ALA A 318 9.72 -5.41 -16.38
CA ALA A 318 9.81 -4.97 -14.99
C ALA A 318 8.43 -4.60 -14.43
N LYS A 319 7.64 -3.80 -15.16
CA LYS A 319 6.28 -3.39 -14.76
C LYS A 319 5.34 -4.57 -14.57
N SER A 320 5.41 -5.57 -15.46
CA SER A 320 4.62 -6.81 -15.32
C SER A 320 4.97 -7.57 -14.04
N ILE A 321 6.26 -7.74 -13.75
CA ILE A 321 6.72 -8.46 -12.56
C ILE A 321 6.32 -7.73 -11.27
N ILE A 322 6.50 -6.42 -11.22
CA ILE A 322 6.14 -5.60 -10.03
C ILE A 322 4.65 -5.67 -9.75
N ARG A 323 3.81 -5.65 -10.79
CA ARG A 323 2.36 -5.69 -10.65
C ARG A 323 1.90 -6.96 -9.94
N ASP A 324 2.36 -8.11 -10.44
CA ASP A 324 1.73 -9.40 -10.13
C ASP A 324 2.34 -10.06 -8.89
N ASP A 325 3.65 -9.91 -8.66
CA ASP A 325 4.37 -10.83 -7.78
C ASP A 325 5.24 -10.17 -6.68
N VAL A 326 5.42 -8.85 -6.69
CA VAL A 326 6.21 -8.13 -5.67
C VAL A 326 5.34 -7.71 -4.48
N LYS A 327 5.90 -7.71 -3.25
CA LYS A 327 5.22 -7.19 -2.05
C LYS A 327 4.93 -5.70 -2.19
N ASN A 328 3.76 -5.25 -1.72
CA ASN A 328 3.33 -3.84 -1.82
C ASN A 328 4.34 -2.86 -1.22
N SER A 329 5.02 -3.23 -0.12
CA SER A 329 6.08 -2.42 0.51
C SER A 329 7.25 -2.11 -0.42
N ASP A 330 7.58 -3.02 -1.33
CA ASP A 330 8.71 -2.90 -2.25
C ASP A 330 8.31 -2.30 -3.61
N LYS A 331 7.01 -2.29 -3.96
CA LYS A 331 6.54 -1.81 -5.27
C LYS A 331 6.90 -0.34 -5.50
N ASP A 332 6.78 0.50 -4.47
CA ASP A 332 7.04 1.93 -4.58
C ASP A 332 8.49 2.27 -4.92
N GLU A 333 9.44 1.54 -4.31
CA GLU A 333 10.86 1.71 -4.57
C GLU A 333 11.19 1.32 -6.01
N LEU A 334 10.66 0.19 -6.49
CA LEU A 334 10.90 -0.28 -7.86
C LEU A 334 10.22 0.62 -8.91
N TYR A 335 8.98 1.06 -8.67
CA TYR A 335 8.32 2.02 -9.56
C TYR A 335 9.05 3.37 -9.58
N LYS A 336 9.62 3.81 -8.45
CA LYS A 336 10.47 4.98 -8.41
C LYS A 336 11.72 4.79 -9.29
N SER A 337 12.38 3.63 -9.22
CA SER A 337 13.53 3.31 -10.09
C SER A 337 13.15 3.30 -11.57
N ILE A 338 12.02 2.69 -11.96
CA ILE A 338 11.50 2.74 -13.34
C ILE A 338 11.32 4.19 -13.80
N CYS A 339 10.57 4.99 -13.03
CA CYS A 339 10.31 6.38 -13.38
C CYS A 339 11.60 7.20 -13.48
N SER A 340 12.57 6.95 -12.60
CA SER A 340 13.86 7.64 -12.61
C SER A 340 14.67 7.29 -13.86
N ASN A 341 14.72 6.02 -14.24
CA ASN A 341 15.38 5.58 -15.48
C ASN A 341 14.70 6.13 -16.73
N ILE A 342 13.37 6.08 -16.82
CA ILE A 342 12.64 6.69 -17.94
C ILE A 342 12.96 8.18 -18.02
N LEU A 343 12.92 8.86 -16.87
CA LEU A 343 13.22 10.28 -16.83
C LEU A 343 14.65 10.54 -17.28
N LEU A 344 15.66 9.77 -16.88
CA LEU A 344 17.06 10.00 -17.30
C LEU A 344 17.29 9.96 -18.81
N LYS A 345 16.46 9.24 -19.57
CA LYS A 345 16.53 9.20 -21.03
C LYS A 345 16.23 10.56 -21.68
N GLU A 346 16.53 10.65 -22.97
CA GLU A 346 16.09 11.77 -23.80
C GLU A 346 14.58 11.96 -23.72
N TYR A 347 14.17 13.23 -23.76
CA TYR A 347 12.77 13.60 -23.68
C TYR A 347 12.03 13.04 -24.90
N SER A 348 11.00 12.23 -24.64
CA SER A 348 10.05 11.80 -25.65
C SER A 348 8.64 11.78 -25.07
N LEU A 349 7.64 12.07 -25.90
CA LEU A 349 6.23 12.03 -25.49
C LEU A 349 5.83 10.64 -24.94
N SER A 350 6.38 9.57 -25.54
CA SER A 350 6.18 8.19 -25.08
C SER A 350 6.68 8.00 -23.65
N ASN A 351 7.89 8.46 -23.34
CA ASN A 351 8.49 8.35 -22.01
C ASN A 351 7.64 9.09 -20.96
N VAL A 352 7.15 10.28 -21.29
CA VAL A 352 6.26 11.07 -20.42
C VAL A 352 4.97 10.33 -20.12
N GLN A 353 4.29 9.81 -21.15
CA GLN A 353 3.04 9.07 -20.99
C GLN A 353 3.24 7.78 -20.18
N GLU A 354 4.37 7.11 -20.38
CA GLU A 354 4.72 5.92 -19.61
C GLU A 354 4.87 6.22 -18.12
N VAL A 355 5.62 7.27 -17.75
CA VAL A 355 5.76 7.71 -16.34
C VAL A 355 4.39 8.08 -15.74
N LEU A 356 3.57 8.84 -16.47
CA LEU A 356 2.23 9.22 -16.01
C LEU A 356 1.33 8.00 -15.77
N SER A 357 1.49 6.93 -16.56
CA SER A 357 0.74 5.68 -16.40
C SER A 357 1.13 4.88 -15.15
N ILE A 358 2.31 5.16 -14.56
CA ILE A 358 2.83 4.45 -13.38
C ILE A 358 2.33 5.10 -12.09
N PHE A 359 2.05 6.41 -12.08
CA PHE A 359 1.62 7.12 -10.87
C PHE A 359 0.43 6.52 -10.11
N PRO A 360 -0.63 6.00 -10.77
CA PRO A 360 -1.72 5.34 -10.05
C PRO A 360 -1.30 4.08 -9.28
N LEU A 361 -0.14 3.51 -9.60
CA LEU A 361 0.39 2.28 -9.02
C LEU A 361 1.31 2.55 -7.81
N MET A 362 1.65 3.82 -7.52
CA MET A 362 2.52 4.21 -6.41
C MET A 362 1.69 4.62 -5.18
N PHE A 363 2.09 4.15 -4.00
CA PHE A 363 1.43 4.42 -2.71
C PHE A 363 2.08 5.58 -1.95
N ASN A 364 3.41 5.77 -2.06
CA ASN A 364 4.13 6.81 -1.37
C ASN A 364 4.03 8.17 -2.08
N ASN A 365 3.23 9.07 -1.49
CA ASN A 365 2.98 10.42 -2.00
C ASN A 365 4.26 11.27 -2.19
N ASN A 366 5.27 11.09 -1.32
CA ASN A 366 6.51 11.88 -1.43
C ASN A 366 7.30 11.52 -2.69
N PHE A 367 7.32 10.23 -3.06
CA PHE A 367 7.97 9.79 -4.29
C PHE A 367 7.22 10.25 -5.53
N VAL A 368 5.88 10.16 -5.52
CA VAL A 368 5.05 10.69 -6.61
C VAL A 368 5.36 12.16 -6.85
N ASN A 369 5.39 12.98 -5.80
CA ASN A 369 5.65 14.41 -5.96
C ASN A 369 7.06 14.71 -6.46
N HIS A 370 8.08 13.97 -5.99
CA HIS A 370 9.46 14.13 -6.49
C HIS A 370 9.55 13.83 -7.99
N ILE A 371 8.96 12.72 -8.44
CA ILE A 371 8.95 12.33 -9.86
C ILE A 371 8.12 13.33 -10.68
N CYS A 372 6.96 13.77 -10.19
CA CYS A 372 6.14 14.79 -10.85
C CYS A 372 6.91 16.09 -11.09
N ARG A 373 7.71 16.56 -10.11
CA ARG A 373 8.55 17.76 -10.27
C ARG A 373 9.64 17.58 -11.33
N ASN A 374 10.31 16.43 -11.34
CA ASN A 374 11.32 16.14 -12.35
C ASN A 374 10.70 16.07 -13.76
N LEU A 375 9.54 15.42 -13.88
CA LEU A 375 8.78 15.37 -15.12
C LEU A 375 8.31 16.75 -15.57
N LEU A 376 7.79 17.56 -14.65
CA LEU A 376 7.36 18.94 -14.87
C LEU A 376 8.51 19.80 -15.41
N ASN A 377 9.66 19.78 -14.75
CA ASN A 377 10.84 20.51 -15.19
C ASN A 377 11.28 20.11 -16.60
N LYS A 378 11.22 18.80 -16.92
CA LYS A 378 11.53 18.30 -18.26
C LYS A 378 10.52 18.74 -19.32
N CYS A 379 9.23 18.71 -19.00
CA CYS A 379 8.19 19.18 -19.91
C CYS A 379 8.34 20.69 -20.19
N ILE A 380 8.60 21.49 -19.14
CA ILE A 380 8.84 22.94 -19.27
C ILE A 380 10.07 23.22 -20.13
N ALA A 381 11.19 22.50 -19.92
CA ALA A 381 12.41 22.67 -20.70
C ALA A 381 12.21 22.40 -22.20
N ASN A 382 11.23 21.55 -22.55
CA ASN A 382 10.89 21.20 -23.93
C ASN A 382 9.66 21.97 -24.47
N ASN A 383 9.15 22.96 -23.74
CA ASN A 383 7.93 23.71 -24.07
C ASN A 383 6.67 22.85 -24.24
N ASP A 384 6.62 21.65 -23.65
CA ASP A 384 5.43 20.80 -23.63
C ASP A 384 4.57 21.14 -22.40
N TYR A 385 3.79 22.20 -22.53
CA TYR A 385 2.99 22.69 -21.41
C TYR A 385 1.74 21.83 -21.13
N ASP A 386 1.28 21.02 -22.09
CA ASP A 386 0.15 20.09 -21.91
C ASP A 386 0.51 18.99 -20.93
N ASN A 387 1.68 18.37 -21.13
CA ASN A 387 2.16 17.36 -20.20
C ASN A 387 2.67 17.93 -18.88
N ALA A 388 3.19 19.17 -18.88
CA ALA A 388 3.50 19.88 -17.64
C ALA A 388 2.23 20.04 -16.76
N GLU A 389 1.12 20.45 -17.37
CA GLU A 389 -0.16 20.60 -16.68
C GLU A 389 -0.70 19.26 -16.16
N ASN A 390 -0.65 18.20 -16.99
CA ASN A 390 -1.00 16.85 -16.57
C ASN A 390 -0.13 16.37 -15.40
N ALA A 391 1.17 16.67 -15.38
CA ALA A 391 2.05 16.30 -14.27
C ALA A 391 1.69 17.03 -12.97
N ILE A 392 1.29 18.31 -13.04
CA ILE A 392 0.81 19.07 -11.87
C ILE A 392 -0.46 18.44 -11.30
N GLU A 393 -1.40 18.01 -12.16
CA GLU A 393 -2.65 17.35 -11.73
C GLU A 393 -2.42 16.00 -11.04
N LYS A 394 -1.23 15.40 -11.16
CA LYS A 394 -0.86 14.16 -10.47
C LYS A 394 -0.20 14.36 -9.11
N LEU A 395 0.14 15.61 -8.75
CA LEU A 395 0.62 15.92 -7.40
C LEU A 395 -0.47 15.61 -6.37
N ARG A 396 -0.06 15.15 -5.19
CA ARG A 396 -0.99 14.69 -4.15
C ARG A 396 -1.37 15.77 -3.14
N PHE A 397 -0.54 16.79 -2.99
CA PHE A 397 -0.74 17.85 -2.01
C PHE A 397 -1.34 19.10 -2.66
N PRO A 398 -2.53 19.57 -2.22
CA PRO A 398 -3.17 20.74 -2.82
C PRO A 398 -2.29 21.98 -2.83
N TYR A 399 -1.54 22.27 -1.76
CA TYR A 399 -0.69 23.45 -1.71
C TYR A 399 0.46 23.40 -2.74
N GLU A 400 0.98 22.21 -3.06
CA GLU A 400 2.02 22.04 -4.08
C GLU A 400 1.45 22.25 -5.48
N ILE A 401 0.25 21.73 -5.74
CA ILE A 401 -0.49 21.97 -6.99
C ILE A 401 -0.62 23.47 -7.24
N GLN A 402 -1.08 24.22 -6.23
CA GLN A 402 -1.26 25.67 -6.32
C GLN A 402 0.07 26.40 -6.59
N ALA A 403 1.15 25.98 -5.93
CA ALA A 403 2.48 26.57 -6.11
C ALA A 403 3.04 26.30 -7.52
N GLU A 404 2.89 25.09 -8.03
CA GLU A 404 3.38 24.73 -9.37
C GLU A 404 2.54 25.36 -10.50
N TYR A 405 1.21 25.45 -10.35
CA TYR A 405 0.39 26.24 -11.28
C TYR A 405 0.76 27.71 -11.28
N HIS A 406 1.07 28.30 -10.13
CA HIS A 406 1.56 29.68 -10.05
C HIS A 406 2.87 29.85 -10.83
N LYS A 407 3.86 28.97 -10.61
CA LYS A 407 5.14 29.01 -11.33
C LYS A 407 4.96 28.85 -12.84
N LEU A 408 4.18 27.86 -13.27
CA LEU A 408 3.91 27.60 -14.68
C LEU A 408 3.22 28.79 -15.35
N SER A 409 2.24 29.39 -14.67
CA SER A 409 1.59 30.62 -15.15
C SER A 409 2.59 31.78 -15.29
N GLN A 410 3.48 31.99 -14.31
CA GLN A 410 4.50 33.06 -14.39
C GLN A 410 5.46 32.88 -15.56
N LEU A 411 5.85 31.65 -15.87
CA LEU A 411 6.70 31.35 -17.03
C LEU A 411 6.00 31.71 -18.35
N LEU A 412 4.73 31.35 -18.49
CA LEU A 412 3.95 31.59 -19.71
C LEU A 412 3.62 33.07 -19.96
N ILE A 413 3.55 33.90 -18.91
CA ILE A 413 3.22 35.33 -19.03
C ILE A 413 4.23 36.09 -19.92
N ASN A 414 5.47 35.65 -19.99
CA ASN A 414 6.51 36.38 -20.72
C ASN A 414 6.61 36.04 -22.21
N ASN A 415 5.82 35.07 -22.68
CA ASN A 415 5.95 34.53 -24.04
C ASN A 415 4.92 35.14 -25.02
N ASN A 416 4.50 34.35 -26.01
CA ASN A 416 3.61 34.78 -27.09
C ASN A 416 2.13 34.85 -26.63
N TYR A 417 1.24 35.28 -27.52
CA TYR A 417 -0.19 35.42 -27.23
C TYR A 417 -0.88 34.09 -26.86
N SER A 418 -0.47 32.97 -27.49
CA SER A 418 -1.04 31.65 -27.21
C SER A 418 -0.70 31.22 -25.77
N ASP A 419 0.56 31.40 -25.38
CA ASP A 419 1.04 31.10 -24.03
C ASP A 419 0.36 31.98 -22.99
N LEU A 420 0.08 33.25 -23.31
CA LEU A 420 -0.63 34.16 -22.41
C LEU A 420 -2.09 33.74 -22.18
N LYS A 421 -2.78 33.24 -23.22
CA LYS A 421 -4.10 32.62 -23.07
C LYS A 421 -4.04 31.37 -22.21
N ARG A 422 -3.02 30.54 -22.39
CA ARG A 422 -2.80 29.36 -21.56
C ARG A 422 -2.53 29.74 -20.11
N ALA A 423 -1.71 30.76 -19.86
CA ALA A 423 -1.42 31.30 -18.54
C ALA A 423 -2.70 31.76 -17.82
N LEU A 424 -3.64 32.36 -18.57
CA LEU A 424 -4.95 32.75 -18.04
C LEU A 424 -5.76 31.54 -17.58
N ASN A 425 -5.85 30.48 -18.40
CA ASN A 425 -6.58 29.26 -18.07
C ASN A 425 -5.95 28.54 -16.86
N ILE A 426 -4.62 28.47 -16.79
CA ILE A 426 -3.90 27.88 -15.64
C ILE A 426 -4.14 28.72 -14.39
N THR A 427 -4.12 30.06 -14.49
CA THR A 427 -4.43 30.95 -13.36
C THR A 427 -5.86 30.77 -12.85
N ASP A 428 -6.81 30.42 -13.72
CA ASP A 428 -8.18 30.13 -13.29
C ASP A 428 -8.25 28.89 -12.38
N LYS A 429 -7.37 27.91 -12.56
CA LYS A 429 -7.26 26.71 -11.69
C LYS A 429 -6.68 27.01 -10.30
N ILE A 430 -6.07 28.19 -10.10
CA ILE A 430 -5.52 28.58 -8.80
C ILE A 430 -6.66 28.94 -7.83
N GLU A 431 -6.68 28.31 -6.65
CA GLU A 431 -7.69 28.53 -5.60
C GLU A 431 -7.37 29.76 -4.74
N SER A 432 -6.08 30.02 -4.49
CA SER A 432 -5.67 31.16 -3.68
C SER A 432 -5.94 32.49 -4.40
N TYR A 433 -6.89 33.27 -3.89
CA TYR A 433 -7.29 34.56 -4.47
C TYR A 433 -6.15 35.58 -4.55
N SER A 434 -5.25 35.61 -3.58
CA SER A 434 -4.13 36.57 -3.57
C SER A 434 -3.15 36.29 -4.72
N ILE A 435 -2.76 35.02 -4.87
CA ILE A 435 -1.88 34.54 -5.94
C ILE A 435 -2.56 34.75 -7.31
N LYS A 436 -3.83 34.36 -7.40
CA LYS A 436 -4.64 34.48 -8.61
C LYS A 436 -4.76 35.93 -9.10
N ASN A 437 -5.10 36.86 -8.21
CA ASN A 437 -5.20 38.28 -8.56
C ASN A 437 -3.83 38.83 -9.01
N THR A 438 -2.74 38.46 -8.34
CA THR A 438 -1.38 38.87 -8.74
C THR A 438 -1.05 38.38 -10.16
N ASN A 439 -1.42 37.15 -10.50
CA ASN A 439 -1.23 36.61 -11.85
C ASN A 439 -2.11 37.32 -12.88
N PHE A 440 -3.40 37.53 -12.61
CA PHE A 440 -4.31 38.24 -13.52
C PHE A 440 -3.86 39.66 -13.81
N GLU A 441 -3.33 40.38 -12.82
CA GLU A 441 -2.76 41.71 -13.03
C GLU A 441 -1.63 41.67 -14.05
N LYS A 442 -0.64 40.79 -13.85
CA LYS A 442 0.48 40.60 -14.79
C LYS A 442 0.02 40.18 -16.18
N ILE A 443 -0.91 39.22 -16.27
CA ILE A 443 -1.47 38.74 -17.55
C ILE A 443 -2.20 39.87 -18.28
N SER A 444 -3.04 40.63 -17.58
CA SER A 444 -3.79 41.74 -18.17
C SER A 444 -2.88 42.86 -18.68
N SER A 445 -1.82 43.19 -17.94
CA SER A 445 -0.80 44.13 -18.39
C SER A 445 -0.12 43.63 -19.65
N LYS A 446 0.29 42.36 -19.69
CA LYS A 446 0.94 41.79 -20.86
C LYS A 446 0.03 41.78 -22.09
N PHE A 447 -1.25 41.40 -21.95
CA PHE A 447 -2.22 41.48 -23.05
C PHE A 447 -2.34 42.90 -23.59
N ALA A 448 -2.31 43.92 -22.71
CA ALA A 448 -2.32 45.31 -23.12
C ALA A 448 -1.06 45.71 -23.90
N ASP A 449 0.12 45.24 -23.46
CA ASP A 449 1.40 45.53 -24.10
C ASP A 449 1.46 44.97 -25.53
N ILE A 450 0.90 43.78 -25.75
CA ILE A 450 0.75 43.18 -27.09
C ILE A 450 -0.52 43.64 -27.83
N ARG A 451 -1.23 44.66 -27.32
CA ARG A 451 -2.40 45.33 -27.92
C ARG A 451 -3.67 44.46 -28.05
N TYR A 452 -3.80 43.39 -27.28
CA TYR A 452 -5.01 42.56 -27.19
C TYR A 452 -5.95 43.06 -26.08
N PHE A 453 -6.42 44.30 -26.21
CA PHE A 453 -7.18 44.99 -25.16
C PHE A 453 -8.48 44.27 -24.76
N LYS A 454 -9.17 43.61 -25.69
CA LYS A 454 -10.38 42.83 -25.39
C LYS A 454 -10.12 41.73 -24.37
N ASP A 455 -9.04 40.98 -24.56
CA ASP A 455 -8.65 39.91 -23.64
C ASP A 455 -8.09 40.46 -22.32
N ALA A 456 -7.40 41.62 -22.37
CA ALA A 456 -6.99 42.33 -21.16
C ALA A 456 -8.21 42.74 -20.30
N TYR A 457 -9.23 43.37 -20.88
CA TYR A 457 -10.47 43.73 -20.19
C TYR A 457 -11.23 42.52 -19.65
N LYS A 458 -11.31 41.44 -20.44
CA LYS A 458 -11.91 40.17 -20.00
C LYS A 458 -11.15 39.59 -18.82
N THR A 459 -9.82 39.65 -18.82
CA THR A 459 -8.98 39.20 -17.71
C THR A 459 -9.19 40.05 -16.47
N ILE A 460 -9.24 41.38 -16.60
CA ILE A 460 -9.53 42.29 -15.48
C ILE A 460 -10.88 41.96 -14.85
N SER A 461 -11.91 41.61 -15.64
CA SER A 461 -13.23 41.27 -15.12
C SER A 461 -13.23 40.09 -14.12
N LYS A 462 -12.22 39.20 -14.21
CA LYS A 462 -12.06 38.03 -13.33
C LYS A 462 -11.41 38.34 -11.98
N HIS A 463 -10.82 39.53 -11.78
CA HIS A 463 -10.25 39.93 -10.49
C HIS A 463 -11.30 39.95 -9.40
N THR A 464 -11.08 39.30 -8.26
CA THR A 464 -12.10 39.26 -7.20
C THR A 464 -12.24 40.56 -6.42
N ASN A 465 -11.15 41.33 -6.27
CA ASN A 465 -11.18 42.59 -5.54
C ASN A 465 -11.75 43.73 -6.41
N PRO A 466 -12.91 44.34 -6.04
CA PRO A 466 -13.53 45.40 -6.83
C PRO A 466 -12.67 46.67 -6.96
N SER A 467 -11.88 47.03 -5.94
CA SER A 467 -11.05 48.24 -5.98
C SER A 467 -9.88 48.08 -6.94
N THR A 468 -9.17 46.94 -6.87
CA THR A 468 -8.14 46.57 -7.84
C THR A 468 -8.70 46.50 -9.25
N ARG A 469 -9.89 45.89 -9.41
CA ARG A 469 -10.57 45.80 -10.70
C ARG A 469 -10.84 47.18 -11.32
N LYS A 470 -11.42 48.11 -10.55
CA LYS A 470 -11.68 49.49 -11.00
C LYS A 470 -10.38 50.22 -11.37
N ARG A 471 -9.34 50.07 -10.56
CA ARG A 471 -8.01 50.66 -10.83
C ARG A 471 -7.41 50.13 -12.13
N LEU A 472 -7.45 48.82 -12.36
CA LEU A 472 -6.92 48.21 -13.58
C LEU A 472 -7.72 48.61 -14.83
N TYR A 473 -9.05 48.65 -14.75
CA TYR A 473 -9.88 49.20 -15.84
C TYR A 473 -9.48 50.64 -16.16
N PHE A 474 -9.34 51.50 -15.16
CA PHE A 474 -8.94 52.89 -15.34
C PHE A 474 -7.57 53.02 -16.03
N ILE A 475 -6.56 52.28 -15.55
CA ILE A 475 -5.21 52.28 -16.14
C ILE A 475 -5.26 51.82 -17.60
N LEU A 476 -6.00 50.74 -17.91
CA LEU A 476 -6.10 50.20 -19.25
C LEU A 476 -6.84 51.15 -20.21
N THR A 477 -7.94 51.76 -19.75
CA THR A 477 -8.70 52.76 -20.50
C THR A 477 -7.86 53.97 -20.84
N ILE A 478 -7.02 54.44 -19.91
CA ILE A 478 -6.09 55.54 -20.17
C ILE A 478 -5.01 55.13 -21.16
N LYS A 479 -4.39 53.96 -21.00
CA LYS A 479 -3.30 53.51 -21.89
C LYS A 479 -3.74 53.30 -23.33
N THR A 480 -4.99 52.86 -23.56
CA THR A 480 -5.47 52.45 -24.89
C THR A 480 -5.40 53.59 -25.94
N PRO A 481 -5.95 54.80 -25.69
CA PRO A 481 -5.80 55.94 -26.60
C PRO A 481 -4.36 56.33 -26.87
N PHE A 482 -3.49 56.34 -25.86
CA PHE A 482 -2.07 56.70 -26.05
C PHE A 482 -1.34 55.71 -26.95
N ILE A 483 -1.61 54.41 -26.81
CA ILE A 483 -1.03 53.38 -27.69
C ILE A 483 -1.54 53.54 -29.13
N VAL A 484 -2.83 53.82 -29.31
CA VAL A 484 -3.43 54.07 -30.64
C VAL A 484 -2.84 55.33 -31.27
N LEU A 485 -2.82 56.45 -30.54
CA LEU A 485 -2.23 57.72 -30.97
C LEU A 485 -0.76 57.56 -31.34
N TYR A 486 0.03 56.88 -30.50
CA TYR A 486 1.43 56.59 -30.79
C TYR A 486 1.58 55.75 -32.07
N SER A 487 0.70 54.76 -32.29
CA SER A 487 0.73 53.94 -33.51
C SER A 487 0.39 54.75 -34.77
N LEU A 488 -0.58 55.67 -34.68
CA LEU A 488 -0.95 56.58 -35.78
C LEU A 488 0.16 57.58 -36.08
N ALA A 489 0.72 58.21 -35.03
CA ALA A 489 1.80 59.19 -35.18
C ALA A 489 3.11 58.57 -35.68
N SER A 490 3.43 57.34 -35.27
CA SER A 490 4.66 56.63 -35.69
C SER A 490 4.57 55.95 -37.07
N PHE A 491 3.37 55.78 -37.61
CA PHE A 491 3.15 55.17 -38.92
C PHE A 491 3.95 55.82 -40.07
N PRO A 492 3.91 57.15 -40.28
CA PRO A 492 4.68 57.80 -41.35
C PRO A 492 6.20 57.59 -41.16
N PHE A 493 6.69 57.70 -39.93
CA PHE A 493 8.12 57.50 -39.64
C PHE A 493 8.59 56.07 -39.90
N ARG A 494 7.78 55.05 -39.61
CA ARG A 494 8.11 53.65 -39.95
C ARG A 494 8.22 53.43 -41.44
N GLN A 495 7.34 54.05 -42.25
CA GLN A 495 7.44 53.94 -43.71
C GLN A 495 8.73 54.56 -44.24
N ILE A 496 9.14 55.71 -43.71
CA ILE A 496 10.38 56.38 -44.09
C ILE A 496 11.59 55.51 -43.73
N ILE A 497 11.66 55.00 -42.49
CA ILE A 497 12.76 54.13 -42.03
C ILE A 497 12.86 52.86 -42.87
N ASN A 498 11.73 52.21 -43.19
CA ASN A 498 11.75 51.00 -44.02
C ASN A 498 12.18 51.27 -45.47
N ARG A 499 11.88 52.46 -46.02
CA ARG A 499 12.40 52.85 -47.34
C ARG A 499 13.91 53.06 -47.30
N LEU A 500 14.42 53.75 -46.28
CA LEU A 500 15.86 53.97 -46.08
C LEU A 500 16.62 52.64 -45.93
N LYS A 501 16.07 51.67 -45.21
CA LYS A 501 16.67 50.32 -45.06
C LYS A 501 16.70 49.47 -46.34
N LYS A 502 15.89 49.78 -47.36
CA LYS A 502 15.91 49.06 -48.64
C LYS A 502 16.91 49.65 -49.65
N GLN A 503 17.42 50.85 -49.36
CA GLN A 503 18.39 51.53 -50.22
C GLN A 503 19.84 51.24 -49.82
N HIS A 504 20.03 50.68 -48.62
CA HIS A 504 21.26 50.02 -48.18
C HIS A 504 21.10 48.52 -48.30
#